data_AF-A0A4W3GP94-F1
#
_entry.id   AF-A0A4W3GP94-F1
#
_cell.length_a   1.000
_cell.length_b   1.000
_cell.length_c   1.000
_cell.angle_alpha   90.00
_cell.angle_beta   90.00
_cell.angle_gamma   90.00
#
_symmetry.space_group_name_H-M   'P 1'
#
loop_
_entity.id
_entity.type
_entity.pdbx_description
1 polymer ?
#
loop_
_entity_poly.entity_id
_entity_poly.type
_entity_poly.pdbx_seq_one_letter_code
_entity_poly.pdbx_strand_id
1 'polypeptide(L)'
;MSVTPLQAEEVLAECRVRFLSFMGVGRDVHSFAFIMAAASDHFQCHMFWCEPNAASLSEAVQAACMLRYQKCLDGRSAAPSGPPAPPADSVARRVGSSVKKGVQSLLGSFKPKRPGAPSPE
;
A
#
# COMPACT_ATOMS: atom_id res chain seq x y z
N MET A 1 -0.96 -3.33 17.61
CA MET A 1 -2.13 -3.63 18.46
C MET A 1 -1.59 -3.71 19.86
N SER A 2 -2.13 -2.93 20.78
CA SER A 2 -1.77 -2.99 22.19
C SER A 2 -2.86 -3.75 22.95
N VAL A 3 -2.47 -4.51 23.96
CA VAL A 3 -3.37 -5.11 24.93
C VAL A 3 -3.09 -4.43 26.27
N THR A 4 -4.12 -3.84 26.86
CA THR A 4 -4.06 -3.12 28.14
C THR A 4 -5.12 -3.68 29.08
N PRO A 5 -4.89 -3.68 30.40
CA PRO A 5 -5.92 -4.06 31.36
C PRO A 5 -7.00 -2.98 31.41
N LEU A 6 -8.20 -3.35 31.84
CA LEU A 6 -9.34 -2.44 31.86
C LEU A 6 -9.17 -1.24 32.82
N GLN A 7 -8.35 -1.42 33.86
CA GLN A 7 -8.26 -0.51 35.01
C GLN A 7 -6.91 0.23 35.08
N ALA A 8 -5.99 -0.03 34.14
CA ALA A 8 -4.71 0.66 34.06
C ALA A 8 -4.28 0.83 32.60
N GLU A 9 -3.53 1.89 32.33
CA GLU A 9 -2.98 2.17 30.99
C GLU A 9 -1.65 1.43 30.73
N GLU A 10 -1.29 0.46 31.58
CA GLU A 10 -0.10 -0.35 31.40
C GLU A 10 -0.26 -1.31 30.21
N VAL A 11 0.70 -1.32 29.30
CA VAL A 11 0.65 -2.21 28.12
C VAL A 11 1.11 -3.61 28.52
N LEU A 12 0.20 -4.58 28.51
CA LEU A 12 0.49 -5.99 28.75
C LEU A 12 1.23 -6.63 27.56
N ALA A 13 0.85 -6.23 26.34
CA ALA A 13 1.47 -6.73 25.12
C ALA A 13 1.37 -5.72 23.97
N GLU A 14 2.44 -5.63 23.17
CA GLU A 14 2.43 -4.91 21.90
C GLU A 14 2.61 -5.89 20.72
N CYS A 15 1.53 -6.12 19.99
CA CYS A 15 1.48 -7.04 18.86
C CYS A 15 1.51 -6.25 17.54
N ARG A 16 2.65 -6.27 16.85
CA ARG A 16 2.80 -5.62 15.54
C ARG A 16 2.14 -6.47 14.44
N VAL A 17 1.14 -5.90 13.77
CA VAL A 17 0.34 -6.57 12.71
C VAL A 17 1.21 -7.26 11.65
N ARG A 18 2.39 -6.71 11.31
CA ARG A 18 3.28 -7.32 10.29
C ARG A 18 3.80 -8.71 10.66
N PHE A 19 3.75 -9.09 11.94
CA PHE A 19 4.23 -10.35 12.47
C PHE A 19 3.08 -11.28 12.87
N LEU A 20 1.83 -10.85 12.72
CA LEU A 20 0.67 -11.72 12.90
C LEU A 20 0.65 -12.70 11.72
N SER A 21 0.78 -13.99 12.02
CA SER A 21 0.80 -15.05 11.01
C SER A 21 -0.57 -15.68 10.79
N PHE A 22 -1.37 -15.80 11.84
CA PHE A 22 -2.70 -16.38 11.79
C PHE A 22 -3.62 -15.76 12.84
N MET A 23 -4.93 -15.78 12.60
CA MET A 23 -5.94 -15.41 13.59
C MET A 23 -7.24 -16.17 13.30
N GLY A 24 -8.11 -16.29 14.30
CA GLY A 24 -9.42 -16.89 14.10
C GLY A 24 -10.31 -16.83 15.34
N VAL A 25 -11.60 -17.01 15.09
CA VAL A 25 -12.60 -17.34 16.11
C VAL A 25 -12.57 -18.85 16.32
N GLY A 26 -12.60 -19.29 17.57
CA GLY A 26 -12.59 -20.71 17.93
C GLY A 26 -13.91 -21.41 17.59
N ARG A 27 -14.01 -22.70 17.98
CA ARG A 27 -15.30 -23.42 17.91
C ARG A 27 -16.35 -22.77 18.80
N ASP A 28 -15.92 -22.21 19.93
CA ASP A 28 -16.72 -21.34 20.77
C ASP A 28 -16.68 -19.91 20.21
N VAL A 29 -17.85 -19.31 20.01
CA VAL A 29 -18.02 -17.98 19.42
C VAL A 29 -17.42 -16.85 20.27
N HIS A 30 -17.19 -17.08 21.55
CA HIS A 30 -16.56 -16.11 22.46
C HIS A 30 -15.03 -16.15 22.38
N SER A 31 -14.46 -17.24 21.87
CA SER A 31 -13.02 -17.43 21.82
C SER A 31 -12.42 -16.78 20.57
N PHE A 32 -11.48 -15.88 20.75
CA PHE A 32 -10.66 -15.32 19.67
C PHE A 32 -9.18 -15.56 19.95
N ALA A 33 -8.41 -15.85 18.91
CA ALA A 33 -6.97 -15.97 19.05
C ALA A 33 -6.22 -15.43 17.83
N PHE A 34 -5.00 -14.97 18.05
CA PHE A 34 -4.03 -14.72 16.98
C PHE A 34 -2.64 -15.23 17.35
N ILE A 35 -1.88 -15.61 16.32
CA ILE A 35 -0.53 -16.14 16.41
C ILE A 35 0.44 -15.11 15.86
N MET A 36 1.46 -14.81 16.64
CA MET A 36 2.56 -13.93 16.31
C MET A 36 3.81 -14.75 16.02
N ALA A 37 4.48 -14.46 14.91
CA ALA A 37 5.84 -14.93 14.66
C ALA A 37 6.83 -14.03 15.43
N ALA A 38 7.17 -14.42 16.65
CA ALA A 38 7.97 -13.61 17.57
C ALA A 38 9.48 -13.65 17.24
N ALA A 39 9.98 -14.81 16.82
CA ALA A 39 11.35 -15.01 16.32
C ALA A 39 11.37 -16.17 15.31
N SER A 40 12.54 -16.45 14.72
CA SER A 40 12.73 -17.62 13.87
C SER A 40 12.32 -18.89 14.63
N ASP A 41 11.33 -19.60 14.09
CA ASP A 41 10.76 -20.82 14.67
C ASP A 41 10.13 -20.67 16.08
N HIS A 42 9.78 -19.44 16.47
CA HIS A 42 9.10 -19.17 17.73
C HIS A 42 7.79 -18.42 17.50
N PHE A 43 6.69 -19.08 17.86
CA PHE A 43 5.34 -18.54 17.71
C PHE A 43 4.67 -18.34 19.06
N GLN A 44 3.96 -17.21 19.22
CA GLN A 44 3.19 -16.88 20.42
C GLN A 44 1.72 -16.77 20.07
N CYS A 45 0.87 -17.52 20.79
CA CYS A 45 -0.58 -17.43 20.65
C CYS A 45 -1.13 -16.50 21.74
N HIS A 46 -1.91 -15.50 21.35
CA HIS A 46 -2.65 -14.64 22.25
C HIS A 46 -4.12 -14.99 22.13
N MET A 47 -4.76 -15.33 23.26
CA MET A 47 -6.16 -15.76 23.32
C MET A 47 -6.98 -14.76 24.14
N PHE A 48 -8.20 -14.51 23.68
CA PHE A 48 -9.14 -13.57 24.26
C PHE A 48 -10.49 -14.25 24.41
N TRP A 49 -11.17 -13.93 25.51
CA TRP A 49 -12.57 -14.23 25.71
C TRP A 49 -13.37 -12.94 25.54
N CYS A 50 -14.34 -12.97 24.63
CA CYS A 50 -15.10 -11.80 24.21
C CYS A 50 -16.59 -11.96 24.50
N GLU A 51 -17.18 -10.94 25.14
CA GLU A 51 -18.62 -10.85 25.35
C GLU A 51 -19.21 -9.76 24.44
N PRO A 52 -20.36 -9.99 23.76
CA PRO A 52 -21.15 -11.24 23.75
C PRO A 52 -20.60 -12.32 22.80
N ASN A 53 -19.59 -12.01 21.99
CA ASN A 53 -18.85 -12.94 21.14
C ASN A 53 -17.63 -12.22 20.54
N ALA A 54 -16.81 -12.96 19.80
CA ALA A 54 -15.57 -12.48 19.19
C ALA A 54 -15.72 -11.68 17.89
N ALA A 55 -16.93 -11.48 17.35
CA ALA A 55 -17.13 -10.93 16.00
C ALA A 55 -16.44 -9.58 15.82
N SER A 56 -16.77 -8.59 16.66
CA SER A 56 -16.22 -7.24 16.53
C SER A 56 -14.70 -7.19 16.70
N LEU A 57 -14.14 -7.99 17.63
CA LEU A 57 -12.68 -8.05 17.81
C LEU A 57 -12.01 -8.66 16.58
N SER A 58 -12.54 -9.79 16.08
CA SER A 58 -11.98 -10.49 14.93
C SER A 58 -12.02 -9.63 13.66
N GLU A 59 -13.12 -8.91 13.42
CA GLU A 59 -13.26 -7.99 12.28
C GLU A 59 -12.29 -6.81 12.37
N ALA A 60 -12.10 -6.24 13.56
CA ALA A 60 -11.17 -5.14 13.75
C ALA A 60 -9.71 -5.57 13.48
N VAL A 61 -9.30 -6.75 13.97
CA VAL A 61 -7.96 -7.30 13.71
C VAL A 61 -7.80 -7.63 12.22
N GLN A 62 -8.84 -8.17 11.58
CA GLN A 62 -8.85 -8.44 10.14
C GLN A 62 -8.68 -7.16 9.32
N ALA A 63 -9.45 -6.12 9.60
CA ALA A 63 -9.35 -4.84 8.93
C ALA A 63 -7.94 -4.23 9.10
N ALA A 64 -7.37 -4.31 10.31
CA ALA A 64 -6.01 -3.87 10.57
C ALA A 64 -4.97 -4.64 9.72
N CYS A 65 -5.12 -5.96 9.61
CA CYS A 65 -4.28 -6.80 8.76
C CYS A 65 -4.38 -6.38 7.28
N MET A 66 -5.60 -6.22 6.76
CA MET A 66 -5.84 -5.80 5.38
C MET A 66 -5.25 -4.42 5.07
N LEU A 67 -5.50 -3.43 5.94
CA LEU A 67 -4.94 -2.08 5.79
C LEU A 67 -3.41 -2.09 5.84
N ARG A 68 -2.83 -2.91 6.72
CA ARG A 68 -1.38 -3.03 6.83
C ARG A 68 -0.77 -3.68 5.59
N TYR A 69 -1.43 -4.69 5.04
CA TYR A 69 -1.05 -5.36 3.81
C TYR A 69 -1.09 -4.39 2.62
N GLN A 70 -2.20 -3.66 2.45
CA GLN A 70 -2.33 -2.66 1.39
C GLN A 70 -1.22 -1.60 1.46
N LYS A 71 -0.93 -1.06 2.66
CA LYS A 71 0.17 -0.10 2.85
C LYS A 71 1.55 -0.64 2.43
N CYS A 72 1.79 -1.94 2.62
CA CYS A 72 3.04 -2.56 2.14
C CYS A 72 3.11 -2.60 0.61
N LEU A 73 1.99 -2.91 -0.05
CA LEU A 73 1.93 -2.97 -1.51
C LEU A 73 2.13 -1.58 -2.13
N ASP A 74 1.44 -0.58 -1.59
CA ASP A 74 1.51 0.81 -2.08
C ASP A 74 2.92 1.41 -1.86
N GLY A 75 3.56 1.12 -0.72
CA GLY A 75 4.94 1.53 -0.49
C GLY A 75 5.94 0.87 -1.46
N ARG A 76 5.64 -0.34 -1.94
CA ARG A 76 6.49 -1.05 -2.90
C ARG A 76 6.29 -0.56 -4.34
N SER A 77 5.09 -0.13 -4.72
CA SER A 77 4.84 0.47 -6.04
C SER A 77 5.43 1.87 -6.16
N ALA A 78 5.54 2.61 -5.03
CA ALA A 78 6.21 3.91 -4.97
C ALA A 78 7.75 3.82 -4.95
N ALA A 79 8.33 2.65 -4.67
CA ALA A 79 9.75 2.41 -4.86
C ALA A 79 10.02 2.34 -6.38
N PRO A 80 10.85 3.21 -6.97
CA PRO A 80 11.13 3.15 -8.39
C PRO A 80 11.73 1.78 -8.70
N SER A 81 10.98 0.96 -9.43
CA SER A 81 11.43 -0.31 -10.01
C SER A 81 12.39 -0.10 -11.19
N GLY A 82 13.11 1.02 -11.20
CA GLY A 82 14.13 1.36 -12.18
C GLY A 82 15.52 1.21 -11.57
N PRO A 83 16.54 0.92 -12.38
CA PRO A 83 17.92 0.97 -11.93
C PRO A 83 18.19 2.34 -11.27
N PRO A 84 19.05 2.40 -10.23
CA PRO A 84 19.39 3.65 -9.57
C PRO A 84 19.75 4.69 -10.62
N ALA A 85 19.21 5.91 -10.47
CA ALA A 85 19.52 7.00 -11.37
C ALA A 85 21.06 7.09 -11.47
N PRO A 86 21.64 7.00 -12.68
CA PRO A 86 23.08 7.04 -12.80
C PRO A 86 23.60 8.37 -12.19
N PRO A 87 24.78 8.35 -11.54
CA PRO A 87 25.36 9.54 -10.93
C PRO A 87 25.42 10.68 -11.94
N ALA A 88 25.41 11.93 -11.44
CA ALA A 88 25.22 13.13 -12.25
C ALA A 88 26.13 13.23 -13.49
N ASP A 89 27.29 12.58 -13.45
CA ASP A 89 28.33 12.60 -14.48
C ASP A 89 28.26 11.44 -15.51
N SER A 90 27.20 10.63 -15.50
CA SER A 90 27.11 9.48 -16.41
C SER A 90 26.57 9.81 -17.82
N VAL A 91 27.31 9.37 -18.83
CA VAL A 91 27.04 9.59 -20.28
C VAL A 91 25.70 9.00 -20.75
N ALA A 92 25.10 8.08 -19.98
CA ALA A 92 23.82 7.42 -20.27
C ALA A 92 22.64 8.38 -20.49
N ARG A 93 22.71 9.64 -20.03
CA ARG A 93 21.66 10.65 -20.27
C ARG A 93 21.53 11.11 -21.73
N ARG A 94 22.57 11.02 -22.55
CA ARG A 94 22.53 11.56 -23.93
C ARG A 94 21.68 10.75 -24.91
N VAL A 95 21.37 9.49 -24.61
CA VAL A 95 20.62 8.61 -25.53
C VAL A 95 19.10 8.64 -25.26
N GLY A 96 18.66 9.02 -24.06
CA GLY A 96 17.22 9.02 -23.70
C GLY A 96 16.43 10.27 -24.11
N SER A 97 17.09 11.37 -24.48
CA SER A 97 16.41 12.64 -24.77
C SER A 97 15.91 12.79 -26.21
N SER A 98 16.24 11.88 -27.12
CA SER A 98 15.89 12.03 -28.54
C SER A 98 14.49 11.50 -28.92
N VAL A 99 13.84 10.70 -28.06
CA VAL A 99 12.52 10.11 -28.38
C VAL A 99 11.35 10.97 -27.88
N LYS A 100 11.55 11.84 -26.88
CA LYS A 100 10.47 12.66 -26.31
C LYS A 100 10.15 13.95 -27.09
N LYS A 101 11.01 14.39 -28.02
CA LYS A 101 10.78 15.63 -28.80
C LYS A 101 9.94 15.45 -30.07
N GLY A 102 9.65 14.22 -30.51
CA GLY A 102 8.93 13.95 -31.77
C GLY A 102 7.40 14.05 -31.72
N VAL A 103 6.77 13.82 -30.55
CA VAL A 103 5.29 13.77 -30.44
C VAL A 103 4.63 15.14 -30.21
N GLN A 104 5.38 16.16 -29.77
CA GLN A 104 4.81 17.50 -29.58
C GLN A 104 4.62 18.31 -30.88
N SER A 105 5.19 17.88 -32.01
CA SER A 105 5.15 18.67 -33.25
C SER A 105 3.90 18.44 -34.14
N LEU A 106 3.04 17.48 -33.81
CA LEU A 106 1.89 17.11 -34.66
C LEU A 106 0.54 17.69 -34.22
N LEU A 107 0.48 18.44 -33.10
CA LEU A 107 -0.78 18.90 -32.49
C LEU A 107 -1.00 20.42 -32.59
N GLY A 108 -0.38 21.09 -33.56
CA GLY A 108 -0.41 22.55 -33.64
C GLY A 108 -0.61 23.13 -35.03
N SER A 109 -1.77 22.93 -35.66
CA SER A 109 -2.39 23.97 -36.50
C SER A 109 -3.80 23.59 -36.98
N PHE A 110 -4.83 23.98 -36.22
CA PHE A 110 -6.17 24.23 -36.79
C PHE A 110 -6.56 25.67 -36.46
N LYS A 111 -6.48 26.54 -37.46
CA LYS A 111 -7.17 27.84 -37.47
C LYS A 111 -8.04 27.88 -38.72
N PRO A 112 -9.37 28.11 -38.61
CA PRO A 112 -10.22 28.30 -39.78
C PRO A 112 -10.03 29.73 -40.31
N LYS A 113 -9.67 29.87 -41.60
CA LYS A 113 -9.60 31.15 -42.31
C LYS A 113 -10.67 31.17 -43.40
N ARG A 114 -11.58 32.16 -43.33
CA ARG A 114 -12.61 32.46 -44.36
C ARG A 114 -11.95 32.70 -45.73
N PRO A 115 -12.49 32.18 -46.84
CA PRO A 115 -12.12 32.61 -48.18
C PRO A 115 -13.12 33.65 -48.71
N GLY A 116 -12.63 34.85 -49.00
CA GLY A 116 -13.31 35.84 -49.86
C GLY A 116 -12.65 35.85 -51.23
N ALA A 117 -13.49 35.67 -52.26
CA ALA A 117 -13.40 36.01 -53.69
C ALA A 117 -12.17 35.57 -54.53
N PRO A 118 -12.41 34.98 -55.73
CA PRO A 118 -11.45 34.98 -56.84
C PRO A 118 -11.80 36.01 -57.95
N SER A 119 -10.85 36.92 -58.19
CA SER A 119 -10.08 37.21 -59.44
C SER A 119 -10.72 37.20 -60.86
N PRO A 120 -10.07 37.87 -61.84
CA PRO A 120 -10.69 38.42 -63.06
C PRO A 120 -10.51 37.56 -64.32
N GLU A 121 -11.41 37.77 -65.29
CA GLU A 121 -11.17 38.05 -66.72
C GLU A 121 -12.41 38.76 -67.29
#